data_AF-A0A1E3SNJ5-F1
#
_entry.id   AF-A0A1E3SNJ5-F1
#
_cell.length_a   1.000
_cell.length_b   1.000
_cell.length_c   1.000
_cell.angle_alpha   90.00
_cell.angle_beta   90.00
_cell.angle_gamma   90.00
#
_symmetry.space_group_name_H-M   'P 1'
#
loop_
_entity.id
_entity.type
_entity.pdbx_description
1 polymer ?
#
loop_
_entity_poly.entity_id
_entity_poly.type
_entity_poly.pdbx_seq_one_letter_code
_entity_poly.pdbx_strand_id
1 'polypeptide(L)'
;MAGLSTYVKRGRTALHVAVTAATVGVLGVAVTPVAHAAAAAATLSVQHAWQTGFIARFTVTNMSTAPLTDWRIEFDLPPGEGISHTWNSSFTQSGTHFILGPANWNRSIAPGESATGGFRGVLTGAFSPPANCVLNRQVPCS
;
A
#
# COMPACT_ATOMS: atom_id res chain seq x y z
N MET A 1 -17.35 -70.72 -63.03
CA MET A 1 -16.72 -71.99 -62.61
C MET A 1 -15.21 -71.79 -62.57
N ALA A 2 -14.59 -72.12 -61.44
CA ALA A 2 -13.20 -72.54 -61.23
C ALA A 2 -12.02 -71.61 -61.57
N GLY A 3 -11.06 -71.55 -60.64
CA GLY A 3 -9.68 -71.08 -60.87
C GLY A 3 -9.08 -70.36 -59.65
N LEU A 4 -8.79 -71.07 -58.54
CA LEU A 4 -7.46 -71.56 -58.14
C LEU A 4 -6.49 -70.51 -57.54
N SER A 5 -6.28 -70.65 -56.22
CA SER A 5 -5.01 -70.55 -55.48
C SER A 5 -3.74 -70.47 -56.35
N THR A 6 -2.67 -69.74 -56.05
CA THR A 6 -2.11 -69.18 -54.80
C THR A 6 -0.84 -68.43 -55.23
N TYR A 7 -0.43 -67.38 -54.51
CA TYR A 7 1.01 -67.20 -54.26
C TYR A 7 1.25 -66.65 -52.86
N VAL A 8 1.64 -67.56 -51.97
CA VAL A 8 2.16 -67.24 -50.65
C VAL A 8 3.64 -66.89 -50.81
N LYS A 9 4.06 -65.68 -50.43
CA LYS A 9 5.38 -65.52 -49.80
C LYS A 9 5.30 -64.58 -48.60
N ARG A 10 5.69 -65.20 -47.48
CA ARG A 10 5.80 -64.70 -46.12
C ARG A 10 6.77 -63.51 -46.01
N GLY A 11 6.39 -62.52 -45.23
CA GLY A 11 7.30 -61.57 -44.58
C GLY A 11 6.70 -61.18 -43.23
N ARG A 12 7.35 -61.59 -42.14
CA ARG A 12 6.85 -61.45 -40.76
C ARG A 12 7.15 -60.04 -40.21
N THR A 13 6.16 -59.50 -39.50
CA THR A 13 6.23 -58.65 -38.28
C THR A 13 7.15 -57.42 -38.26
N ALA A 14 6.56 -56.24 -38.03
CA ALA A 14 6.73 -55.53 -36.75
C ALA A 14 5.74 -54.36 -36.63
N LEU A 15 5.15 -54.26 -35.45
CA LEU A 15 4.44 -53.13 -34.86
C LEU A 15 5.08 -51.78 -35.20
N HIS A 16 4.27 -50.73 -35.40
CA HIS A 16 4.32 -49.51 -34.58
C HIS A 16 2.95 -48.83 -34.59
N VAL A 17 2.25 -48.94 -33.46
CA VAL A 17 1.09 -48.12 -33.11
C VAL A 17 1.59 -46.72 -32.81
N ALA A 18 1.05 -45.71 -33.50
CA ALA A 18 1.24 -44.30 -33.13
C ALA A 18 -0.15 -43.69 -32.91
N VAL A 19 -0.60 -43.69 -31.66
CA VAL A 19 -1.78 -42.93 -31.22
C VAL A 19 -1.29 -41.55 -30.81
N THR A 20 -1.64 -40.52 -31.58
CA THR A 20 -1.37 -39.12 -31.23
C THR A 20 -2.49 -38.58 -30.35
N ALA A 21 -2.21 -38.37 -29.07
CA ALA A 21 -3.08 -37.64 -28.16
C ALA A 21 -2.73 -36.14 -28.24
N ALA A 22 -3.63 -35.31 -28.75
CA ALA A 22 -3.50 -33.85 -28.73
C ALA A 22 -4.12 -33.31 -27.44
N THR A 23 -3.30 -32.77 -26.53
CA THR A 23 -3.75 -32.06 -25.34
C THR A 23 -3.94 -30.58 -25.66
N VAL A 24 -5.17 -30.06 -25.46
CA VAL A 24 -5.46 -28.62 -25.54
C VAL A 24 -5.06 -27.99 -24.21
N GLY A 25 -3.98 -27.20 -24.21
CA GLY A 25 -3.55 -26.42 -23.05
C GLY A 25 -4.44 -25.19 -22.84
N VAL A 26 -5.14 -25.12 -21.71
CA VAL A 26 -5.84 -23.91 -21.27
C VAL A 26 -4.79 -22.89 -20.80
N LEU A 27 -4.67 -21.76 -21.49
CA LEU A 27 -3.87 -20.61 -21.06
C LEU A 27 -4.55 -19.96 -19.85
N GLY A 28 -4.12 -20.32 -18.64
CA GLY A 28 -4.44 -19.57 -17.43
C GLY A 28 -3.66 -18.26 -17.42
N VAL A 29 -4.34 -17.14 -17.68
CA VAL A 29 -3.76 -15.81 -17.43
C VAL A 29 -3.72 -15.62 -15.93
N ALA A 30 -2.55 -15.82 -15.33
CA ALA A 30 -2.30 -15.46 -13.94
C ALA A 30 -2.37 -13.93 -13.82
N VAL A 31 -3.46 -13.42 -13.26
CA VAL A 31 -3.56 -12.01 -12.86
C VAL A 31 -2.76 -11.89 -11.57
N THR A 32 -1.49 -11.50 -11.66
CA THR A 32 -0.71 -11.18 -10.47
C THR A 32 -1.29 -9.89 -9.86
N PRO A 33 -1.53 -9.83 -8.54
CA PRO A 33 -1.90 -8.57 -7.93
C PRO A 33 -0.70 -7.64 -8.07
N VAL A 34 -0.85 -6.55 -8.82
CA VAL A 34 0.16 -5.49 -8.80
C VAL A 34 0.11 -4.88 -7.40
N ALA A 35 1.13 -5.15 -6.60
CA ALA A 35 1.34 -4.45 -5.36
C ALA A 35 1.65 -3.00 -5.76
N HIS A 36 0.66 -2.12 -5.67
CA HIS A 36 0.90 -0.69 -5.76
C HIS A 36 1.72 -0.31 -4.53
N ALA A 37 3.04 -0.24 -4.67
CA ALA A 37 3.88 0.40 -3.68
C ALA A 37 3.30 1.79 -3.44
N ALA A 38 2.94 2.09 -2.19
CA ALA A 38 2.37 3.37 -1.85
C ALA A 38 3.33 4.48 -2.33
N ALA A 39 2.86 5.31 -3.25
CA ALA A 39 3.63 6.40 -3.86
C ALA A 39 4.15 7.41 -2.83
N ALA A 40 3.59 7.40 -1.62
CA ALA A 40 4.02 8.17 -0.48
C ALA A 40 3.85 7.35 0.80
N ALA A 41 4.65 7.65 1.81
CA ALA A 41 4.53 7.09 3.16
C ALA A 41 4.45 8.23 4.17
N ALA A 42 3.79 7.97 5.30
CA ALA A 42 3.80 8.87 6.44
C ALA A 42 4.10 8.12 7.72
N THR A 43 4.76 8.79 8.65
CA THR A 43 4.93 8.35 10.03
C THR A 43 4.30 9.36 10.96
N LEU A 44 3.72 8.89 12.07
CA LEU A 44 3.23 9.74 13.15
C LEU A 44 3.61 9.12 14.49
N SER A 45 4.54 9.74 15.20
CA SER A 45 5.13 9.18 16.41
C SER A 45 5.12 10.19 17.55
N VAL A 46 4.60 9.77 18.70
CA VAL A 46 4.67 10.54 19.94
C VAL A 46 6.06 10.36 20.57
N GLN A 47 6.78 11.47 20.72
CA GLN A 47 8.15 11.50 21.24
C GLN A 47 8.17 11.56 22.76
N HIS A 48 7.29 12.38 23.33
CA HIS A 48 7.20 12.62 24.77
C HIS A 48 5.75 12.84 25.16
N ALA A 49 5.33 12.26 26.27
CA ALA A 49 4.04 12.54 26.90
C ALA A 49 4.26 12.78 28.39
N TRP A 50 3.50 13.70 28.97
CA TRP A 50 3.50 14.03 30.39
C TRP A 50 2.06 14.27 30.86
N GLN A 51 1.89 14.62 32.13
CA GLN A 51 0.60 14.71 32.81
C GLN A 51 -0.46 15.59 32.11
N THR A 52 -0.05 16.57 31.31
CA THR A 52 -0.95 17.59 30.73
C THR A 52 -0.77 17.78 29.23
N GLY A 53 0.08 16.99 28.58
CA GLY A 53 0.31 17.14 27.15
C GLY A 53 1.34 16.16 26.58
N PHE A 54 1.57 16.29 25.29
CA PHE A 54 2.51 15.46 24.55
C PHE A 54 3.10 16.20 23.35
N ILE A 55 4.19 15.67 22.81
CA ILE A 55 4.82 16.12 21.58
C ILE A 55 4.80 14.96 20.59
N ALA A 56 4.16 15.17 19.45
CA ALA A 56 4.17 14.25 18.32
C ALA A 56 4.94 14.83 17.14
N ARG A 57 5.63 13.96 16.40
CA ARG A 57 6.31 14.30 15.14
C ARG A 57 5.77 13.47 14.01
N PHE A 58 5.73 14.07 12.84
CA PHE A 58 5.39 13.38 11.61
C PHE A 58 6.51 13.54 10.58
N THR A 59 6.57 12.55 9.69
CA THR A 59 7.38 12.59 8.47
C THR A 59 6.49 12.13 7.32
N VAL A 60 6.43 12.90 6.23
CA VAL A 60 5.81 12.50 4.97
C VAL A 60 6.93 12.35 3.95
N THR A 61 7.03 11.19 3.34
CA THR A 61 8.07 10.87 2.34
C THR A 61 7.43 10.59 1.01
N ASN A 62 7.92 11.24 -0.04
CA ASN A 62 7.51 10.98 -1.40
C ASN A 62 8.38 9.88 -2.02
N MET A 63 7.82 8.70 -2.22
CA MET A 63 8.51 7.55 -2.80
C MET A 63 8.21 7.38 -4.30
N SER A 64 7.49 8.34 -4.90
CA SER A 64 7.11 8.34 -6.30
C SER A 64 8.08 9.12 -7.17
N THR A 65 7.88 9.07 -8.49
CA THR A 65 8.64 9.84 -9.49
C THR A 65 8.03 11.21 -9.80
N ALA A 66 6.88 11.55 -9.20
CA ALA A 66 6.21 12.83 -9.37
C ALA A 66 6.19 13.62 -8.04
N PRO A 67 6.12 14.96 -8.06
CA PRO A 67 5.99 15.74 -6.83
C PRO A 67 4.68 15.40 -6.07
N LEU A 68 4.81 15.17 -4.75
CA LEU A 68 3.66 15.04 -3.86
C LEU A 68 3.24 16.42 -3.37
N THR A 69 2.03 16.84 -3.71
CA THR A 69 1.50 18.16 -3.35
C THR A 69 0.30 18.04 -2.42
N ASP A 70 0.10 19.06 -1.58
CA ASP A 70 -1.09 19.19 -0.71
C ASP A 70 -1.38 17.94 0.14
N TRP A 71 -0.33 17.33 0.68
CA TRP A 71 -0.43 16.14 1.52
C TRP A 71 -1.30 16.37 2.76
N ARG A 72 -1.97 15.32 3.24
CA ARG A 72 -2.84 15.37 4.42
C ARG A 72 -2.62 14.16 5.28
N ILE A 73 -2.28 14.36 6.55
CA ILE A 73 -2.26 13.30 7.56
C ILE A 73 -3.53 13.44 8.38
N GLU A 74 -4.40 12.43 8.32
CA GLU A 74 -5.66 12.38 9.05
C GLU A 74 -5.53 11.35 10.18
N PHE A 75 -5.94 11.69 11.40
CA PHE A 75 -5.89 10.79 12.56
C PHE A 75 -6.93 11.22 13.60
N ASP A 76 -7.17 10.35 14.57
CA ASP A 76 -8.06 10.62 15.68
C ASP A 76 -7.27 10.74 16.99
N LEU A 77 -7.66 11.72 17.82
CA LEU A 77 -7.24 11.79 19.21
C LEU A 77 -8.40 11.38 20.13
N PRO A 78 -8.13 10.66 21.22
CA PRO A 78 -9.18 10.24 22.14
C PRO A 78 -9.83 11.45 22.85
N PRO A 79 -11.07 11.29 23.36
CA PRO A 79 -11.70 12.34 24.17
C PRO A 79 -10.81 12.77 25.33
N GLY A 80 -10.72 14.08 25.56
CA GLY A 80 -9.82 14.64 26.57
C GLY A 80 -8.44 15.01 26.05
N GLU A 81 -8.10 14.65 24.81
CA GLU A 81 -6.89 15.10 24.10
C GLU A 81 -7.22 16.08 22.97
N GLY A 82 -6.25 16.93 22.61
CA GLY A 82 -6.36 17.87 21.51
C GLY A 82 -5.02 18.48 21.12
N ILE A 83 -5.00 19.32 20.08
CA ILE A 83 -3.79 20.00 19.58
C ILE A 83 -3.80 21.46 20.02
N SER A 84 -2.72 21.91 20.67
CA SER A 84 -2.53 23.31 21.07
C SER A 84 -1.88 24.15 19.99
N HIS A 85 -0.85 23.63 19.33
CA HIS A 85 -0.22 24.26 18.16
C HIS A 85 0.57 23.23 17.35
N THR A 86 0.88 23.60 16.11
CA THR A 86 1.66 22.81 15.16
C THR A 86 2.88 23.60 14.70
N TRP A 87 3.88 22.90 14.15
CA TRP A 87 4.96 23.51 13.39
C TRP A 87 5.20 22.72 12.09
N ASN A 88 5.69 23.41 11.07
CA ASN A 88 5.83 22.88 9.70
C ASN A 88 4.55 22.24 9.14
N SER A 89 3.39 22.64 9.68
CA SER A 89 2.08 22.13 9.30
C SER A 89 1.00 23.09 9.79
N SER A 90 -0.17 22.99 9.16
CA SER A 90 -1.44 23.54 9.65
C SER A 90 -2.33 22.39 10.11
N PHE A 91 -3.37 22.68 10.90
CA PHE A 91 -4.35 21.66 11.26
C PHE A 91 -5.79 22.17 11.19
N THR A 92 -6.70 21.24 10.94
CA THR A 92 -8.14 21.42 11.14
C THR A 92 -8.67 20.28 11.99
N GLN A 93 -9.74 20.54 12.74
CA GLN A 93 -10.34 19.59 13.67
C GLN A 93 -11.85 19.52 13.46
N SER A 94 -12.42 18.32 13.57
CA SER A 94 -13.86 18.07 13.69
C SER A 94 -14.10 17.00 14.75
N GLY A 95 -14.61 17.39 15.91
CA GLY A 95 -14.71 16.49 17.06
C GLY A 95 -13.33 15.97 17.49
N THR A 96 -13.16 14.65 17.49
CA THR A 96 -11.90 13.96 17.79
C THR A 96 -11.01 13.72 16.57
N HIS A 97 -11.48 14.08 15.37
CA HIS A 97 -10.76 13.88 14.12
C HIS A 97 -9.92 15.10 13.74
N PHE A 98 -8.64 14.86 13.43
CA PHE A 98 -7.65 15.89 13.10
C PHE A 98 -7.06 15.65 11.73
N ILE A 99 -6.86 16.74 10.99
CA ILE A 99 -6.19 16.73 9.69
C ILE A 99 -5.02 17.69 9.75
N LEU A 100 -3.79 17.18 9.61
CA LEU A 100 -2.60 17.98 9.36
C LEU A 100 -2.40 18.19 7.87
N GLY A 101 -2.15 19.44 7.49
CA GLY A 101 -1.75 19.82 6.14
C GLY A 101 -0.40 20.54 6.12
N PRO A 102 0.16 20.79 4.93
CA PRO A 102 1.44 21.44 4.78
C PRO A 102 1.45 22.88 5.29
N ALA A 103 2.64 23.34 5.66
CA ALA A 103 2.99 24.74 5.63
C ALA A 103 3.29 25.19 4.18
N ASN A 104 3.34 26.49 3.93
CA ASN A 104 3.58 27.02 2.58
C ASN A 104 4.90 26.54 1.96
N TRP A 105 5.95 26.35 2.75
CA TRP A 105 7.27 25.94 2.27
C TRP A 105 7.44 24.44 2.02
N ASN A 106 6.59 23.58 2.59
CA ASN A 106 6.67 22.12 2.42
C ASN A 106 5.41 21.53 1.75
N ARG A 107 4.71 22.38 1.00
CA ARG A 107 3.49 22.05 0.26
C ARG A 107 3.71 21.09 -0.89
N SER A 108 4.89 21.14 -1.49
CA SER A 108 5.34 20.24 -2.56
C SER A 108 6.59 19.50 -2.08
N ILE A 109 6.58 18.18 -2.17
CA ILE A 109 7.69 17.30 -1.81
C ILE A 109 8.19 16.64 -3.09
N ALA A 110 9.43 16.91 -3.46
CA ALA A 110 10.05 16.32 -4.64
C ALA A 110 10.21 14.78 -4.49
N PRO A 111 10.36 14.04 -5.60
CA PRO A 111 10.70 12.61 -5.56
C PRO A 111 11.89 12.32 -4.63
N GLY A 112 11.72 11.37 -3.71
CA GLY A 112 12.76 10.96 -2.74
C GLY A 112 12.92 11.87 -1.53
N GLU A 113 12.24 13.02 -1.48
CA GLU A 113 12.32 13.97 -0.38
C GLU A 113 11.25 13.73 0.70
N SER A 114 11.41 14.43 1.83
CA SER A 114 10.48 14.36 2.95
C SER A 114 10.09 15.73 3.50
N ALA A 115 8.84 15.87 3.94
CA ALA A 115 8.39 16.93 4.82
C ALA A 115 8.34 16.41 6.26
N THR A 116 8.90 17.17 7.20
CA THR A 116 8.87 16.83 8.62
C THR A 116 8.28 17.96 9.45
N GLY A 117 7.62 17.60 10.53
CA GLY A 117 7.01 18.54 11.44
C GLY A 117 6.50 17.87 12.70
N GLY A 118 5.57 18.53 13.36
CA GLY A 118 4.94 17.99 14.55
C GLY A 118 3.96 18.95 15.18
N PHE A 119 3.47 18.53 16.33
CA PHE A 119 2.50 19.28 17.09
C PHE A 119 2.62 19.04 18.59
N ARG A 120 2.18 20.03 19.35
CA ARG A 120 2.02 19.95 20.79
C ARG A 120 0.58 19.64 21.14
N GLY A 121 0.38 18.44 21.66
CA GLY A 121 -0.89 18.01 22.21
C GLY A 121 -1.09 18.50 23.64
N VAL A 122 -2.35 18.66 24.02
CA VAL A 122 -2.83 18.86 25.38
C VAL A 122 -3.75 17.71 25.75
N LEU A 123 -3.71 17.27 27.00
CA LEU A 123 -4.54 16.17 27.46
C LEU A 123 -5.07 16.40 28.87
N THR A 124 -6.23 15.80 29.14
CA THR A 124 -6.83 15.66 30.46
C THR A 124 -7.04 14.17 30.72
N GLY A 125 -6.56 13.67 31.85
CA GLY A 125 -6.61 12.24 32.17
C GLY A 125 -5.39 11.47 31.69
N ALA A 126 -5.59 10.19 31.34
CA ALA A 126 -4.51 9.31 30.90
C ALA A 126 -4.21 9.51 29.40
N PHE A 127 -2.93 9.64 29.06
CA PHE A 127 -2.48 9.72 27.68
C PHE A 127 -2.81 8.44 26.89
N SER A 128 -3.26 8.60 25.65
CA SER A 128 -3.46 7.54 24.67
C SER A 128 -3.00 8.01 23.28
N PRO A 129 -2.22 7.22 22.54
CA PRO A 129 -1.62 7.67 21.28
C PRO A 129 -2.67 7.94 20.19
N PRO A 130 -2.32 8.76 19.18
CA PRO A 130 -3.17 8.97 18.01
C PRO A 130 -3.53 7.64 17.32
N ALA A 131 -4.79 7.52 16.90
CA ALA A 131 -5.32 6.33 16.22
C ALA A 131 -5.72 6.65 14.78
N ASN A 132 -5.95 5.60 13.98
CA ASN A 132 -6.47 5.68 12.61
C ASN A 132 -5.69 6.62 11.68
N CYS A 133 -4.36 6.72 11.88
CA CYS A 133 -3.54 7.62 11.09
C CYS A 133 -3.47 7.15 9.63
N VAL A 134 -3.84 8.03 8.69
CA VAL A 134 -3.77 7.79 7.24
C VAL A 134 -3.26 9.03 6.50
N LEU A 135 -2.37 8.81 5.53
CA LEU A 135 -1.94 9.80 4.55
C LEU A 135 -2.89 9.79 3.35
N ASN A 136 -3.42 10.97 3.00
CA ASN A 136 -4.31 11.21 1.86
C ASN A 136 -5.51 10.24 1.81
N ARG A 137 -5.98 9.76 2.97
CA ARG A 137 -7.06 8.74 3.13
C ARG A 137 -6.80 7.39 2.48
N GLN A 138 -5.55 7.08 2.16
CA GLN A 138 -5.19 5.93 1.34
C GLN A 138 -4.14 5.05 2.01
N VAL A 139 -3.10 5.69 2.58
CA VAL A 139 -1.92 4.98 3.07
C VAL A 139 -1.89 5.07 4.59
N PRO A 140 -2.00 3.95 5.34
CA PRO A 140 -1.83 3.98 6.78
C PRO A 140 -0.48 4.54 7.19
N CYS A 141 -0.45 5.34 8.25
CA CYS A 141 0.81 5.78 8.83
C CYS A 141 1.48 4.62 9.57
N SER A 142 2.82 4.65 9.63
CA SER A 142 3.62 3.79 10.50
C SER A 142 4.01 4.47 11.80
#